data_AF-A0A210R4Y5-F1
#
_entry.id   AF-A0A210R4Y5-F1
#
_cell.length_a   1.000
_cell.length_b   1.000
_cell.length_c   1.000
_cell.angle_alpha   90.00
_cell.angle_beta   90.00
_cell.angle_gamma   90.00
#
_symmetry.space_group_name_H-M   'P 1'
#
loop_
_entity.id
_entity.type
_entity.pdbx_description
1 polymer ?
#
loop_
_entity_poly.entity_id
_entity_poly.type
_entity_poly.pdbx_seq_one_letter_code
_entity_poly.pdbx_strand_id
1 'polypeptide(L)'
;MGIIRYKCVVIGCISVTLLCCFYIFESNSQNGQDIEFKQDQMKGQYLDHSTGMKDTWNKRIQHLQEGCYSTDRKEQYKIKDQQAEAIFFQSRKLNISVCKVAKAGSTFWAIVFLIVEKGIPANKAFSFPRNKIHALSAGFTKKLDSNPKPLTTKGIVVSRDPYSRLFSAFIDKYFLLRFASIAHSLAQSLGKGFYKTEVGDCGYNISFQDFIDSVTTKALHGSIINRHWSPVYAMCRVCDVGYQYVIQQETMTQDTEHIIDQLNISNEIKSTLRLMFRGSGTNKTMGGVIKTMWGAIDNPVMRSCCSNKLAYFMKMWEGFKIQGYIRTNISFPLSEFQTNDNVNVEDITKAVLAAMHTYPLSSTERKAQRRQALVTAYVGMPRRIIAQIQEMYKMDFFLFGYDANPPS
;
A
#
# COMPACT_ATOMS: atom_id res chain seq x y z
N MET A 1 39.34 -35.05 -14.41
CA MET A 1 38.79 -34.52 -15.68
C MET A 1 37.49 -35.25 -15.95
N GLY A 2 36.39 -34.54 -16.17
CA GLY A 2 35.08 -35.16 -16.43
C GLY A 2 33.93 -34.18 -16.25
N ILE A 3 33.79 -33.31 -17.25
CA ILE A 3 32.68 -32.36 -17.42
C ILE A 3 31.52 -33.12 -18.06
N ILE A 4 30.29 -32.92 -17.58
CA ILE A 4 29.08 -33.22 -18.36
C ILE A 4 28.33 -31.91 -18.60
N ARG A 5 28.25 -31.55 -19.89
CA ARG A 5 27.43 -30.47 -20.47
C ARG A 5 26.11 -31.04 -20.93
N TYR A 6 25.03 -30.26 -20.87
CA TYR A 6 23.92 -30.40 -21.81
C TYR A 6 23.45 -29.03 -22.36
N LYS A 7 23.47 -28.95 -23.69
CA LYS A 7 22.83 -28.04 -24.65
C LYS A 7 22.62 -28.94 -25.89
N CYS A 8 21.57 -28.93 -26.71
CA CYS A 8 20.54 -27.96 -27.06
C CYS A 8 19.29 -28.70 -27.63
N VAL A 9 18.15 -28.02 -27.57
CA VAL A 9 17.11 -27.78 -28.61
C VAL A 9 17.21 -28.54 -29.95
N VAL A 10 16.06 -29.00 -30.51
CA VAL A 10 15.54 -28.69 -31.88
C VAL A 10 14.24 -29.46 -32.25
N ILE A 11 13.21 -28.68 -32.68
CA ILE A 11 12.21 -28.85 -33.77
C ILE A 11 11.35 -30.15 -33.76
N GLY A 12 10.00 -30.16 -33.78
CA GLY A 12 9.02 -29.34 -34.49
C GLY A 12 8.47 -30.11 -35.71
N CYS A 13 7.26 -30.68 -35.63
CA CYS A 13 6.49 -31.09 -36.83
C CYS A 13 4.98 -31.08 -36.57
N ILE A 14 4.27 -30.60 -37.60
CA ILE A 14 2.83 -30.35 -37.74
C ILE A 14 2.14 -31.63 -38.25
N SER A 15 0.94 -31.94 -37.78
CA SER A 15 -0.24 -32.43 -38.56
C SER A 15 -1.39 -32.86 -37.62
N VAL A 16 -2.59 -32.26 -37.72
CA VAL A 16 -3.84 -32.83 -38.29
C VAL A 16 -4.37 -34.03 -37.48
N THR A 17 -5.62 -34.24 -37.05
CA THR A 17 -6.93 -33.55 -36.98
C THR A 17 -7.87 -34.57 -36.29
N LEU A 18 -8.88 -34.09 -35.53
CA LEU A 18 -10.14 -34.77 -35.12
C LEU A 18 -10.08 -36.14 -34.40
N LEU A 19 -10.62 -36.19 -33.17
CA LEU A 19 -11.80 -37.01 -32.88
C LEU A 19 -12.41 -36.67 -31.50
N CYS A 20 -13.68 -36.28 -31.56
CA CYS A 20 -14.58 -36.10 -30.43
C CYS A 20 -14.77 -37.42 -29.67
N CYS A 21 -14.73 -37.40 -28.34
CA CYS A 21 -15.40 -38.38 -27.51
C CYS A 21 -16.28 -37.67 -26.49
N PHE A 22 -17.59 -37.85 -26.70
CA PHE A 22 -18.66 -37.58 -25.77
C PHE A 22 -18.47 -38.39 -24.48
N TYR A 23 -18.67 -37.77 -23.33
CA TYR A 23 -19.03 -38.49 -22.11
C TYR A 23 -20.45 -38.09 -21.72
N ILE A 24 -21.35 -39.04 -21.92
CA ILE A 24 -22.70 -39.10 -21.34
C ILE A 24 -22.51 -39.65 -19.93
N PHE A 25 -23.02 -38.95 -18.92
CA PHE A 25 -23.20 -39.50 -17.58
C PHE A 25 -24.70 -39.75 -17.39
N GLU A 26 -25.04 -41.03 -17.23
CA GLU A 26 -26.38 -41.50 -16.91
C GLU A 26 -26.74 -41.22 -15.45
N SER A 27 -28.01 -40.88 -15.28
CA SER A 27 -28.71 -40.56 -14.04
C SER A 27 -28.96 -41.80 -13.18
N ASN A 28 -28.82 -41.63 -11.86
CA ASN A 28 -29.65 -42.37 -10.90
C ASN A 28 -30.29 -41.37 -9.94
N SER A 29 -31.61 -41.27 -10.03
CA SER A 29 -32.50 -40.49 -9.18
C SER A 29 -33.14 -41.44 -8.17
N GLN A 30 -33.21 -41.04 -6.89
CA GLN A 30 -34.49 -40.94 -6.18
C GLN A 30 -34.37 -40.23 -4.82
N ASN A 31 -35.45 -39.51 -4.50
CA ASN A 31 -35.85 -38.87 -3.24
C ASN A 31 -35.46 -37.40 -3.00
N GLY A 32 -36.07 -36.51 -3.78
CA GLY A 32 -37.16 -35.63 -3.34
C GLY A 32 -36.96 -34.78 -2.07
N GLN A 33 -36.62 -33.51 -2.27
CA GLN A 33 -37.27 -32.34 -1.64
C GLN A 33 -36.85 -31.09 -2.43
N ASP A 34 -37.73 -30.63 -3.32
CA ASP A 34 -37.55 -29.38 -4.07
C ASP A 34 -37.73 -28.19 -3.12
N ILE A 35 -36.62 -27.51 -2.80
CA ILE A 35 -36.66 -26.14 -2.28
C ILE A 35 -36.33 -25.22 -3.44
N GLU A 36 -37.38 -24.69 -4.06
CA GLU A 36 -37.33 -23.68 -5.11
C GLU A 36 -36.76 -22.36 -4.53
N PHE A 37 -35.45 -22.16 -4.65
CA PHE A 37 -34.84 -20.85 -4.35
C PHE A 37 -35.11 -19.89 -5.51
N LYS A 38 -36.13 -19.04 -5.34
CA LYS A 38 -36.43 -17.90 -6.21
C LYS A 38 -35.17 -17.08 -6.49
N GLN A 39 -34.66 -17.18 -7.72
CA GLN A 39 -33.46 -16.51 -8.18
C GLN A 39 -33.73 -15.07 -8.69
N ASP A 40 -34.71 -14.37 -8.14
CA ASP A 40 -35.27 -13.15 -8.77
C ASP A 40 -35.23 -11.86 -7.92
N GLN A 41 -34.35 -11.78 -6.91
CA GLN A 41 -34.21 -10.55 -6.09
C GLN A 41 -32.79 -9.93 -6.05
N MET A 42 -31.78 -10.48 -6.74
CA MET A 42 -30.41 -9.91 -6.71
C MET A 42 -30.06 -8.93 -7.84
N LYS A 43 -30.88 -8.80 -8.88
CA LYS A 43 -30.58 -7.88 -10.00
C LYS A 43 -30.95 -6.41 -9.73
N GLY A 44 -31.82 -6.14 -8.74
CA GLY A 44 -32.30 -4.79 -8.44
C GLY A 44 -31.34 -3.90 -7.65
N GLN A 45 -30.46 -4.48 -6.82
CA GLN A 45 -29.56 -3.70 -5.94
C GLN A 45 -28.23 -3.30 -6.58
N TYR A 46 -27.80 -3.97 -7.65
CA TYR A 46 -26.51 -3.67 -8.31
C TYR A 46 -26.58 -2.43 -9.21
N LEU A 47 -27.76 -2.13 -9.76
CA LEU A 47 -27.96 -0.99 -10.66
C LEU A 47 -27.98 0.36 -9.89
N ASP A 48 -28.56 0.40 -8.70
CA ASP A 48 -28.67 1.62 -7.87
C ASP A 48 -27.35 2.00 -7.16
N HIS A 49 -26.52 1.01 -6.77
CA HIS A 49 -25.18 1.31 -6.23
C HIS A 49 -24.22 1.85 -7.29
N SER A 50 -24.37 1.42 -8.56
CA SER A 50 -23.48 1.81 -9.65
C SER A 50 -23.64 3.27 -10.08
N THR A 51 -24.86 3.80 -10.04
CA THR A 51 -25.19 5.20 -10.33
C THR A 51 -24.63 6.13 -9.25
N GLY A 52 -24.90 5.86 -7.97
CA GLY A 52 -24.36 6.67 -6.87
C GLY A 52 -22.82 6.66 -6.77
N MET A 53 -22.18 5.55 -7.16
CA MET A 53 -20.72 5.46 -7.20
C MET A 53 -20.11 6.22 -8.38
N LYS A 54 -20.77 6.17 -9.55
CA LYS A 54 -20.41 7.00 -10.72
C LYS A 54 -20.49 8.49 -10.40
N ASP A 55 -21.54 8.90 -9.68
CA ASP A 55 -21.70 10.27 -9.22
C ASP A 55 -20.59 10.68 -8.25
N THR A 56 -20.12 9.75 -7.40
CA THR A 56 -19.02 10.00 -6.46
C THR A 56 -17.70 10.31 -7.18
N TRP A 57 -17.33 9.56 -8.23
CA TRP A 57 -16.09 9.85 -8.97
C TRP A 57 -16.16 11.13 -9.77
N ASN A 58 -17.29 11.39 -10.42
CA ASN A 58 -17.51 12.65 -11.15
C ASN A 58 -17.40 13.84 -10.21
N LYS A 59 -18.04 13.78 -9.02
CA LYS A 59 -17.93 14.80 -7.98
C LYS A 59 -16.48 15.01 -7.52
N ARG A 60 -15.69 13.94 -7.32
CA ARG A 60 -14.28 14.05 -6.93
C ARG A 60 -13.43 14.74 -7.99
N ILE A 61 -13.63 14.41 -9.28
CA ILE A 61 -12.92 15.09 -10.38
C ILE A 61 -13.33 16.55 -10.48
N GLN A 62 -14.63 16.83 -10.43
CA GLN A 62 -15.16 18.17 -10.50
C GLN A 62 -14.62 19.04 -9.35
N HIS A 63 -14.71 18.55 -8.11
CA HIS A 63 -14.18 19.24 -6.92
C HIS A 63 -12.68 19.55 -7.04
N LEU A 64 -11.89 18.59 -7.54
CA LEU A 64 -10.46 18.79 -7.75
C LEU A 64 -10.16 19.84 -8.84
N GLN A 65 -10.91 19.83 -9.94
CA GLN A 65 -10.77 20.80 -11.03
C GLN A 65 -11.20 22.20 -10.58
N GLU A 66 -12.33 22.32 -9.90
CA GLU A 66 -12.82 23.58 -9.33
C GLU A 66 -11.85 24.12 -8.27
N GLY A 67 -11.31 23.26 -7.40
CA GLY A 67 -10.29 23.61 -6.42
C GLY A 67 -9.00 24.12 -7.07
N CYS A 68 -8.56 23.49 -8.16
CA CYS A 68 -7.41 23.95 -8.94
C CYS A 68 -7.67 25.23 -9.74
N TYR A 69 -8.92 25.51 -10.12
CA TYR A 69 -9.31 26.73 -10.83
C TYR A 69 -9.50 27.93 -9.90
N SER A 70 -10.14 27.71 -8.75
CA SER A 70 -10.49 28.74 -7.75
C SER A 70 -9.30 29.23 -6.91
N THR A 71 -8.21 28.46 -6.88
CA THR A 71 -7.00 28.87 -6.17
C THR A 71 -6.14 29.74 -7.08
N ASP A 72 -6.07 31.05 -6.77
CA ASP A 72 -5.20 31.97 -7.50
C ASP A 72 -3.72 31.63 -7.21
N ARG A 73 -3.07 31.07 -8.22
CA ARG A 73 -2.02 30.05 -8.09
C ARG A 73 -0.67 30.66 -7.71
N LYS A 74 -0.29 30.61 -6.43
CA LYS A 74 1.08 30.32 -5.88
C LYS A 74 1.30 30.80 -4.45
N GLU A 75 0.66 31.90 -4.03
CA GLU A 75 0.96 32.53 -2.73
C GLU A 75 0.44 31.72 -1.53
N GLN A 76 -0.59 30.89 -1.74
CA GLN A 76 -1.14 30.01 -0.71
C GLN A 76 -0.35 28.69 -0.55
N TYR A 77 0.58 28.38 -1.46
CA TYR A 77 1.38 27.16 -1.41
C TYR A 77 2.61 27.35 -0.54
N LYS A 78 2.56 26.89 0.71
CA LYS A 78 3.79 26.78 1.51
C LYS A 78 4.74 25.73 0.96
N ILE A 79 4.20 24.60 0.49
CA ILE A 79 5.02 23.57 -0.15
C ILE A 79 5.09 23.83 -1.65
N LYS A 80 6.29 24.05 -2.15
CA LYS A 80 6.57 24.30 -3.57
C LYS A 80 6.76 22.98 -4.31
N ASP A 81 6.42 22.94 -5.59
CA ASP A 81 6.58 21.73 -6.42
C ASP A 81 8.02 21.21 -6.44
N GLN A 82 9.02 22.09 -6.36
CA GLN A 82 10.43 21.70 -6.35
C GLN A 82 10.82 20.91 -5.08
N GLN A 83 10.03 20.99 -4.01
CA GLN A 83 10.26 20.24 -2.79
C GLN A 83 9.80 18.78 -2.90
N ALA A 84 9.09 18.40 -3.97
CA ALA A 84 8.51 17.07 -4.15
C ALA A 84 8.77 16.53 -5.56
N GLU A 85 9.13 15.25 -5.67
CA GLU A 85 9.32 14.63 -6.98
C GLU A 85 8.02 14.04 -7.53
N ALA A 86 7.61 14.52 -8.70
CA ALA A 86 6.49 13.96 -9.46
C ALA A 86 6.91 12.75 -10.29
N ILE A 87 6.51 11.56 -9.84
CA ILE A 87 6.85 10.27 -10.46
C ILE A 87 5.57 9.50 -10.74
N PHE A 88 5.43 8.99 -11.96
CA PHE A 88 4.27 8.22 -12.41
C PHE A 88 4.68 6.82 -12.84
N PHE A 89 3.83 5.83 -12.61
CA PHE A 89 3.85 4.60 -13.38
C PHE A 89 3.11 4.84 -14.70
N GLN A 90 3.70 4.50 -15.84
CA GLN A 90 3.10 4.70 -17.16
C GLN A 90 2.97 3.39 -17.93
N SER A 91 1.76 3.11 -18.43
CA SER A 91 1.46 1.91 -19.22
C SER A 91 0.67 2.30 -20.45
N ARG A 92 1.24 2.03 -21.64
CA ARG A 92 0.52 2.18 -22.91
C ARG A 92 -0.49 1.06 -23.11
N LYS A 93 -0.17 -0.16 -22.66
CA LYS A 93 -1.08 -1.33 -22.74
C LYS A 93 -2.37 -1.09 -21.97
N LEU A 94 -2.28 -0.51 -20.77
CA LEU A 94 -3.44 -0.14 -19.96
C LEU A 94 -4.04 1.21 -20.36
N ASN A 95 -3.32 2.01 -21.16
CA ASN A 95 -3.64 3.40 -21.44
C ASN A 95 -3.87 4.25 -20.17
N ILE A 96 -3.03 4.06 -19.14
CA ILE A 96 -3.08 4.84 -17.89
C ILE A 96 -1.70 5.33 -17.44
N SER A 97 -1.70 6.41 -16.68
CA SER A 97 -0.56 6.89 -15.89
C SER A 97 -1.00 7.10 -14.46
N VAL A 98 -0.36 6.43 -13.51
CA VAL A 98 -0.72 6.48 -12.08
C VAL A 98 0.36 7.23 -11.31
N CYS A 99 0.00 8.32 -10.61
CA CYS A 99 0.94 9.01 -9.75
C CYS A 99 1.45 8.08 -8.63
N LYS A 100 2.77 7.97 -8.46
CA LYS A 100 3.41 7.08 -7.49
C LYS A 100 3.43 7.69 -6.10
N VAL A 101 2.25 7.75 -5.47
CA VAL A 101 2.08 8.27 -4.10
C VAL A 101 2.50 7.23 -3.08
N ALA A 102 3.57 7.51 -2.33
CA ALA A 102 3.97 6.64 -1.24
C ALA A 102 2.89 6.67 -0.13
N LYS A 103 2.66 5.50 0.49
CA LYS A 103 1.70 5.32 1.58
C LYS A 103 0.21 5.52 1.21
N ALA A 104 -0.10 5.62 -0.08
CA ALA A 104 -1.44 5.62 -0.66
C ALA A 104 -1.55 4.62 -1.83
N GLY A 105 -1.17 3.35 -1.59
CA GLY A 105 -1.42 2.28 -2.57
C GLY A 105 -0.38 2.11 -3.69
N SER A 106 0.74 2.84 -3.71
CA SER A 106 1.73 2.70 -4.80
C SER A 106 2.35 1.31 -4.97
N THR A 107 2.50 0.51 -3.91
CA THR A 107 2.93 -0.90 -4.05
C THR A 107 1.88 -1.75 -4.77
N PHE A 108 0.60 -1.48 -4.52
CA PHE A 108 -0.49 -2.16 -5.20
C PHE A 108 -0.45 -1.85 -6.71
N TRP A 109 -0.35 -0.56 -7.09
CA TRP A 109 -0.22 -0.18 -8.49
C TRP A 109 1.05 -0.73 -9.15
N ALA A 110 2.18 -0.79 -8.43
CA ALA A 110 3.38 -1.45 -8.93
C ALA A 110 3.12 -2.94 -9.27
N ILE A 111 2.36 -3.65 -8.45
CA ILE A 111 1.98 -5.05 -8.70
C ILE A 111 1.08 -5.14 -9.95
N VAL A 112 0.06 -4.29 -10.08
CA VAL A 112 -0.80 -4.25 -11.28
C VAL A 112 0.04 -4.09 -12.54
N PHE A 113 0.97 -3.14 -12.53
CA PHE A 113 1.85 -2.88 -13.67
C PHE A 113 2.79 -4.06 -13.94
N LEU A 114 3.33 -4.71 -12.91
CA LEU A 114 4.17 -5.90 -13.10
C LEU A 114 3.41 -7.06 -13.75
N ILE A 115 2.15 -7.26 -13.36
CA ILE A 115 1.31 -8.34 -13.89
C ILE A 115 0.99 -8.08 -15.36
N VAL A 116 0.60 -6.85 -15.70
CA VAL A 116 0.17 -6.52 -17.07
C VAL A 116 1.36 -6.30 -18.01
N GLU A 117 2.40 -5.61 -17.56
CA GLU A 117 3.54 -5.28 -18.42
C GLU A 117 4.50 -6.44 -18.60
N LYS A 118 4.72 -7.25 -17.53
CA LYS A 118 5.67 -8.37 -17.54
C LYS A 118 5.02 -9.75 -17.54
N GLY A 119 3.68 -9.85 -17.53
CA GLY A 119 2.99 -11.15 -17.51
C GLY A 119 3.26 -11.97 -16.24
N ILE A 120 3.62 -11.32 -15.12
CA ILE A 120 3.92 -12.04 -13.87
C ILE A 120 2.61 -12.58 -13.29
N PRO A 121 2.52 -13.88 -12.93
CA PRO A 121 1.33 -14.42 -12.27
C PRO A 121 1.02 -13.69 -10.96
N ALA A 122 -0.26 -13.40 -10.70
CA ALA A 122 -0.68 -12.60 -9.57
C ALA A 122 -0.18 -13.14 -8.22
N ASN A 123 -0.36 -14.45 -7.98
CA ASN A 123 0.12 -15.14 -6.78
C ASN A 123 1.63 -14.94 -6.54
N LYS A 124 2.43 -14.92 -7.62
CA LYS A 124 3.87 -14.69 -7.57
C LYS A 124 4.21 -13.22 -7.31
N ALA A 125 3.48 -12.29 -7.92
CA ALA A 125 3.70 -10.86 -7.72
C ALA A 125 3.47 -10.44 -6.25
N PHE A 126 2.46 -11.01 -5.58
CA PHE A 126 2.15 -10.71 -4.17
C PHE A 126 3.13 -11.29 -3.15
N SER A 127 3.84 -12.37 -3.51
CA SER A 127 4.84 -12.97 -2.62
C SER A 127 6.19 -12.27 -2.68
N PHE A 128 6.39 -11.37 -3.65
CA PHE A 128 7.63 -10.62 -3.77
C PHE A 128 7.81 -9.63 -2.61
N PRO A 129 9.05 -9.52 -2.08
CA PRO A 129 9.42 -8.42 -1.21
C PRO A 129 9.16 -7.06 -1.88
N ARG A 130 8.76 -6.05 -1.10
CA ARG A 130 8.38 -4.72 -1.61
C ARG A 130 9.54 -4.03 -2.33
N ASN A 131 10.77 -4.17 -1.85
CA ASN A 131 11.96 -3.64 -2.53
C ASN A 131 12.11 -4.26 -3.93
N LYS A 132 11.89 -5.57 -4.08
CA LYS A 132 11.91 -6.26 -5.37
C LYS A 132 10.77 -5.78 -6.28
N ILE A 133 9.55 -5.61 -5.75
CA ILE A 133 8.42 -5.04 -6.51
C ILE A 133 8.79 -3.67 -7.07
N HIS A 134 9.28 -2.77 -6.22
CA HIS A 134 9.65 -1.41 -6.63
C HIS A 134 10.80 -1.41 -7.63
N ALA A 135 11.83 -2.24 -7.45
CA ALA A 135 12.93 -2.39 -8.39
C ALA A 135 12.47 -2.89 -9.77
N LEU A 136 11.64 -3.95 -9.80
CA LEU A 136 11.12 -4.49 -11.06
C LEU A 136 10.18 -3.52 -11.79
N SER A 137 9.46 -2.68 -11.05
CA SER A 137 8.54 -1.67 -11.59
C SER A 137 9.23 -0.39 -12.06
N ALA A 138 10.52 -0.18 -11.75
CA ALA A 138 11.26 1.04 -12.09
C ALA A 138 11.31 1.30 -13.60
N GLY A 139 11.34 0.24 -14.42
CA GLY A 139 11.28 0.35 -15.89
C GLY A 139 9.97 0.93 -16.44
N PHE A 140 8.94 1.06 -15.60
CA PHE A 140 7.66 1.68 -15.97
C PHE A 140 7.46 3.04 -15.29
N THR A 141 8.46 3.55 -14.58
CA THR A 141 8.36 4.84 -13.90
C THR A 141 8.88 5.97 -14.78
N LYS A 142 8.15 7.09 -14.82
CA LYS A 142 8.55 8.32 -15.48
C LYS A 142 8.48 9.47 -14.49
N LYS A 143 9.58 10.22 -14.36
CA LYS A 143 9.60 11.49 -13.63
C LYS A 143 9.01 12.57 -14.56
N LEU A 144 8.17 13.43 -14.00
CA LEU A 144 7.61 14.56 -14.72
C LEU A 144 8.59 15.72 -14.68
N ASP A 145 8.78 16.38 -15.83
CA ASP A 145 9.69 17.51 -15.96
C ASP A 145 9.11 18.77 -15.27
N SER A 146 9.94 19.80 -15.11
CA SER A 146 9.55 21.10 -14.53
C SER A 146 8.46 21.81 -15.34
N ASN A 147 8.42 21.60 -16.66
CA ASN A 147 7.36 22.07 -17.55
C ASN A 147 6.59 20.85 -18.08
N PRO A 148 5.53 20.41 -17.38
CA PRO A 148 4.90 19.14 -17.64
C PRO A 148 4.11 19.23 -18.94
N LYS A 149 4.43 18.36 -19.90
CA LYS A 149 3.54 18.12 -21.04
C LYS A 149 2.30 17.34 -20.56
N PRO A 150 1.12 17.54 -21.19
CA PRO A 150 -0.04 16.72 -20.90
C PRO A 150 0.27 15.22 -20.97
N LEU A 151 -0.34 14.44 -20.08
CA LEU A 151 -0.22 13.00 -20.13
C LEU A 151 -0.81 12.48 -21.44
N THR A 152 -0.11 11.56 -22.09
CA THR A 152 -0.59 10.90 -23.32
C THR A 152 -1.52 9.71 -23.02
N THR A 153 -1.81 9.44 -21.76
CA THR A 153 -2.65 8.34 -21.27
C THR A 153 -3.53 8.85 -20.13
N LYS A 154 -4.54 8.07 -19.71
CA LYS A 154 -5.47 8.51 -18.66
C LYS A 154 -4.76 8.64 -17.30
N GLY A 155 -4.74 9.83 -16.73
CA GLY A 155 -4.15 10.14 -15.43
C GLY A 155 -5.00 9.63 -14.27
N ILE A 156 -4.35 8.96 -13.31
CA ILE A 156 -4.92 8.50 -12.06
C ILE A 156 -4.10 9.07 -10.89
N VAL A 157 -4.77 9.73 -9.95
CA VAL A 157 -4.19 10.12 -8.67
C VAL A 157 -4.86 9.34 -7.55
N VAL A 158 -4.04 8.85 -6.62
CA VAL A 158 -4.52 8.20 -5.39
C VAL A 158 -4.14 9.09 -4.22
N SER A 159 -5.13 9.72 -3.61
CA SER A 159 -4.96 10.46 -2.37
C SER A 159 -5.21 9.55 -1.17
N ARG A 160 -4.85 10.06 0.01
CA ARG A 160 -5.14 9.44 1.30
C ARG A 160 -5.27 10.55 2.32
N ASP A 161 -6.13 10.36 3.30
CA ASP A 161 -6.22 11.25 4.46
C ASP A 161 -4.81 11.59 5.00
N PRO A 162 -4.42 12.89 5.05
CA PRO A 162 -3.07 13.29 5.45
C PRO A 162 -2.64 12.73 6.82
N TYR A 163 -3.55 12.74 7.80
CA TYR A 163 -3.26 12.25 9.16
C TYR A 163 -2.94 10.75 9.16
N SER A 164 -3.76 9.96 8.47
CA SER A 164 -3.59 8.53 8.28
C SER A 164 -2.31 8.19 7.50
N ARG A 165 -1.97 9.01 6.51
CA ARG A 165 -0.78 8.84 5.66
C ARG A 165 0.50 9.08 6.46
N LEU A 166 0.55 10.15 7.25
CA LEU A 166 1.67 10.48 8.13
C LEU A 166 1.89 9.39 9.18
N PHE A 167 0.83 8.91 9.83
CA PHE A 167 0.93 7.81 10.80
C PHE A 167 1.45 6.52 10.14
N SER A 168 0.95 6.19 8.95
CA SER A 168 1.45 5.05 8.17
C SER A 168 2.92 5.18 7.77
N ALA A 169 3.39 6.41 7.52
CA ALA A 169 4.79 6.69 7.22
C ALA A 169 5.67 6.49 8.46
N PHE A 170 5.26 7.02 9.61
CA PHE A 170 5.96 6.82 10.89
C PHE A 170 6.14 5.34 11.22
N ILE A 171 5.05 4.56 11.19
CA ILE A 171 5.10 3.13 11.53
C ILE A 171 6.06 2.38 10.60
N ASP A 172 5.99 2.61 9.29
CA ASP A 172 6.82 1.89 8.32
C ASP A 172 8.29 2.36 8.32
N LYS A 173 8.57 3.64 8.57
CA LYS A 173 9.92 4.21 8.41
C LYS A 173 10.72 4.32 9.68
N TYR A 174 10.08 4.77 10.76
CA TYR A 174 10.73 5.01 12.04
C TYR A 174 10.51 3.83 12.98
N PHE A 175 9.26 3.45 13.23
CA PHE A 175 8.96 2.37 14.19
C PHE A 175 9.49 1.01 13.71
N LEU A 176 9.25 0.66 12.44
CA LEU A 176 9.75 -0.56 11.79
C LEU A 176 11.09 -0.35 11.06
N LEU A 177 11.81 0.71 11.42
CA LEU A 177 13.25 0.92 11.15
C LEU A 177 13.69 0.88 9.69
N ARG A 178 12.78 1.01 8.72
CA ARG A 178 13.18 1.04 7.30
C ARG A 178 14.02 2.26 6.94
N PHE A 179 13.94 3.33 7.72
CA PHE A 179 14.83 4.51 7.64
C PHE A 179 15.65 4.65 8.93
N ALA A 180 16.26 3.56 9.41
CA ALA A 180 17.03 3.51 10.65
C ALA A 180 18.08 4.64 10.77
N SER A 181 18.81 4.97 9.71
CA SER A 181 19.80 6.08 9.75
C SER A 181 19.15 7.46 9.98
N ILE A 182 17.98 7.70 9.38
CA ILE A 182 17.25 8.98 9.58
C ILE A 182 16.68 9.04 11.00
N ALA A 183 16.13 7.91 11.48
CA ALA A 183 15.66 7.79 12.85
C ALA A 183 16.79 8.00 13.86
N HIS A 184 17.99 7.46 13.59
CA HIS A 184 19.19 7.65 14.40
C HIS A 184 19.57 9.13 14.49
N SER A 185 19.67 9.81 13.34
CA SER A 185 20.03 11.23 13.29
C SER A 185 19.03 12.10 14.07
N LEU A 186 17.72 11.81 13.95
CA LEU A 186 16.71 12.50 14.74
C LEU A 186 16.87 12.21 16.24
N ALA A 187 17.12 10.96 16.62
CA ALA A 187 17.30 10.58 18.01
C ALA A 187 18.50 11.28 18.65
N GLN A 188 19.64 11.35 17.94
CA GLN A 188 20.82 12.10 18.39
C GLN A 188 20.50 13.58 18.59
N SER A 189 19.81 14.22 17.62
CA SER A 189 19.45 15.64 17.73
C SER A 189 18.52 15.97 18.90
N LEU A 190 17.75 14.98 19.37
CA LEU A 190 16.81 15.10 20.47
C LEU A 190 17.36 14.53 21.80
N GLY A 191 18.59 14.03 21.82
CA GLY A 191 19.17 13.36 22.99
C GLY A 191 18.43 12.08 23.40
N LYS A 192 17.76 11.39 22.47
CA LYS A 192 16.97 10.18 22.76
C LYS A 192 17.78 8.91 22.51
N GLY A 193 17.73 7.99 23.47
CA GLY A 193 18.40 6.70 23.41
C GLY A 193 17.64 5.63 22.60
N PHE A 194 18.03 4.38 22.80
CA PHE A 194 17.39 3.22 22.17
C PHE A 194 15.98 2.96 22.73
N TYR A 195 15.13 2.40 21.88
CA TYR A 195 13.85 1.84 22.31
C TYR A 195 14.10 0.47 22.96
N LYS A 196 13.58 0.28 24.16
CA LYS A 196 13.75 -0.95 24.95
C LYS A 196 12.61 -1.94 24.67
N THR A 197 12.95 -3.19 24.39
CA THR A 197 12.04 -4.34 24.36
C THR A 197 12.35 -5.26 25.54
N GLU A 198 11.50 -6.26 25.80
CA GLU A 198 11.71 -7.26 26.86
C GLU A 198 13.02 -8.05 26.67
N VAL A 199 13.45 -8.26 25.43
CA VAL A 199 14.62 -9.07 25.08
C VAL A 199 15.83 -8.24 24.62
N GLY A 200 15.77 -6.91 24.78
CA GLY A 200 16.88 -6.01 24.44
C GLY A 200 16.48 -4.77 23.64
N ASP A 201 17.48 -4.04 23.16
CA ASP A 201 17.29 -2.76 22.49
C ASP A 201 16.95 -2.99 21.02
N CYS A 202 15.98 -2.24 20.47
CA CYS A 202 15.79 -2.22 19.02
C CYS A 202 15.14 -0.93 18.52
N GLY A 203 15.89 -0.21 17.68
CA GLY A 203 15.52 1.10 17.18
C GLY A 203 15.71 2.21 18.21
N TYR A 204 15.22 3.39 17.88
CA TYR A 204 15.40 4.60 18.69
C TYR A 204 14.09 5.02 19.35
N ASN A 205 14.17 5.65 20.51
CA ASN A 205 13.01 6.12 21.28
C ASN A 205 12.39 7.40 20.68
N ILE A 206 12.05 7.36 19.39
CA ILE A 206 11.40 8.44 18.65
C ILE A 206 9.89 8.23 18.70
N SER A 207 9.18 9.19 19.27
CA SER A 207 7.71 9.23 19.29
C SER A 207 7.15 9.68 17.94
N PHE A 208 5.85 9.47 17.75
CA PHE A 208 5.14 9.99 16.59
C PHE A 208 5.18 11.53 16.54
N GLN A 209 5.08 12.19 17.69
CA GLN A 209 5.18 13.65 17.80
C GLN A 209 6.55 14.17 17.30
N ASP A 210 7.66 13.56 17.74
CA ASP A 210 9.01 13.95 17.30
C ASP A 210 9.15 13.84 15.77
N PHE A 211 8.59 12.77 15.20
CA PHE A 211 8.58 12.56 13.77
C PHE A 211 7.83 13.67 13.04
N ILE A 212 6.60 13.97 13.46
CA ILE A 212 5.77 15.01 12.82
C ILE A 212 6.45 16.38 12.91
N ASP A 213 6.90 16.77 14.10
CA ASP A 213 7.53 18.08 14.31
C ASP A 213 8.78 18.21 13.42
N SER A 214 9.61 17.16 13.33
CA SER A 214 10.79 17.13 12.47
C SER A 214 10.45 17.27 10.99
N VAL A 215 9.50 16.48 10.47
CA VAL A 215 9.20 16.47 9.02
C VAL A 215 8.43 17.69 8.57
N THR A 216 7.50 18.20 9.37
CA THR A 216 6.70 19.39 9.04
C THR A 216 7.54 20.65 9.15
N THR A 217 8.36 20.80 10.20
CA THR A 217 9.28 21.94 10.35
C THR A 217 10.25 22.03 9.17
N LYS A 218 10.89 20.93 8.79
CA LYS A 218 11.79 20.90 7.61
C LYS A 218 11.06 21.27 6.32
N ALA A 219 9.85 20.73 6.12
CA ALA A 219 9.05 21.01 4.94
C ALA A 219 8.66 22.48 4.84
N LEU A 220 8.15 23.07 5.93
CA LEU A 220 7.72 24.46 5.99
C LEU A 220 8.89 25.45 5.89
N HIS A 221 10.11 25.03 6.25
CA HIS A 221 11.34 25.80 6.01
C HIS A 221 11.94 25.59 4.61
N GLY A 222 11.20 24.99 3.67
CA GLY A 222 11.62 24.90 2.27
C GLY A 222 12.56 23.73 1.94
N SER A 223 12.80 22.80 2.87
CA SER A 223 13.64 21.62 2.58
C SER A 223 12.97 20.72 1.54
N ILE A 224 13.79 19.96 0.79
CA ILE A 224 13.29 18.85 -0.03
C ILE A 224 12.60 17.82 0.87
N ILE A 225 11.37 17.46 0.50
CA ILE A 225 10.52 16.61 1.31
C ILE A 225 10.62 15.18 0.80
N ASN A 226 10.85 14.25 1.72
CA ASN A 226 10.82 12.84 1.36
C ASN A 226 9.41 12.45 0.88
N ARG A 227 9.35 11.77 -0.26
CA ARG A 227 8.10 11.29 -0.88
C ARG A 227 7.15 10.52 0.05
N HIS A 228 7.62 9.94 1.15
CA HIS A 228 6.77 9.16 2.07
C HIS A 228 5.85 10.03 2.93
N TRP A 229 6.16 11.33 3.07
CA TRP A 229 5.38 12.32 3.82
C TRP A 229 5.32 13.66 3.09
N SER A 230 5.54 13.67 1.77
CA SER A 230 5.30 14.86 0.94
C SER A 230 3.83 14.94 0.56
N PRO A 231 3.19 16.13 0.54
CA PRO A 231 1.79 16.27 0.14
C PRO A 231 1.53 15.71 -1.25
N VAL A 232 0.37 15.09 -1.44
CA VAL A 232 -0.04 14.46 -2.70
C VAL A 232 -0.18 15.50 -3.80
N TYR A 233 -0.69 16.69 -3.50
CA TYR A 233 -0.87 17.76 -4.49
C TYR A 233 0.46 18.12 -5.18
N ALA A 234 1.54 18.24 -4.40
CA ALA A 234 2.88 18.56 -4.89
C ALA A 234 3.53 17.34 -5.56
N MET A 235 3.46 16.15 -4.93
CA MET A 235 3.99 14.90 -5.49
C MET A 235 3.38 14.49 -6.82
N CYS A 236 2.19 14.97 -7.14
CA CYS A 236 1.47 14.61 -8.34
C CYS A 236 1.29 15.79 -9.29
N ARG A 237 1.68 17.01 -8.88
CA ARG A 237 1.41 18.26 -9.61
C ARG A 237 -0.05 18.34 -10.03
N VAL A 238 -0.93 18.20 -9.04
CA VAL A 238 -2.36 17.92 -9.24
C VAL A 238 -3.06 18.93 -10.15
N CYS A 239 -2.68 20.20 -10.06
CA CYS A 239 -3.26 21.27 -10.87
C CYS A 239 -2.55 21.50 -12.22
N ASP A 240 -1.41 20.85 -12.47
CA ASP A 240 -0.68 20.92 -13.75
C ASP A 240 -0.92 19.69 -14.63
N VAL A 241 -1.50 18.63 -14.06
CA VAL A 241 -1.71 17.35 -14.73
C VAL A 241 -3.20 17.05 -14.85
N GLY A 242 -3.67 16.78 -16.06
CA GLY A 242 -5.07 16.41 -16.31
C GLY A 242 -5.38 14.98 -15.85
N TYR A 243 -6.05 14.84 -14.71
CA TYR A 243 -6.52 13.55 -14.19
C TYR A 243 -7.90 13.17 -14.72
N GLN A 244 -8.10 11.89 -14.99
CA GLN A 244 -9.41 11.30 -15.31
C GLN A 244 -10.00 10.56 -14.12
N TYR A 245 -9.18 10.13 -13.16
CA TYR A 245 -9.65 9.45 -11.95
C TYR A 245 -8.94 9.97 -10.70
N VAL A 246 -9.74 10.29 -9.68
CA VAL A 246 -9.29 10.62 -8.31
C VAL A 246 -9.80 9.52 -7.39
N ILE A 247 -8.86 8.75 -6.85
CA ILE A 247 -9.09 7.63 -5.94
C ILE A 247 -8.71 8.08 -4.53
N GLN A 248 -9.47 7.64 -3.53
CA GLN A 248 -9.07 7.77 -2.13
C GLN A 248 -8.63 6.39 -1.61
N GLN A 249 -7.56 6.34 -0.82
CA GLN A 249 -7.04 5.09 -0.25
C GLN A 249 -8.11 4.32 0.55
N GLU A 250 -9.04 5.06 1.15
CA GLU A 250 -10.16 4.61 1.96
C GLU A 250 -11.20 3.81 1.13
N THR A 251 -11.37 4.17 -0.15
CA THR A 251 -12.27 3.53 -1.11
C THR A 251 -11.54 2.79 -2.25
N MET A 252 -10.21 2.63 -2.15
CA MET A 252 -9.33 2.17 -3.23
C MET A 252 -9.78 0.86 -3.90
N THR A 253 -10.33 -0.09 -3.14
CA THR A 253 -10.84 -1.35 -3.66
C THR A 253 -11.97 -1.13 -4.67
N GLN A 254 -13.00 -0.38 -4.28
CA GLN A 254 -14.17 -0.10 -5.12
C GLN A 254 -13.79 0.79 -6.31
N ASP A 255 -13.01 1.84 -6.04
CA ASP A 255 -12.54 2.78 -7.07
C ASP A 255 -11.73 2.07 -8.16
N THR A 256 -10.84 1.15 -7.77
CA THR A 256 -9.98 0.48 -8.75
C THR A 256 -10.71 -0.61 -9.53
N GLU A 257 -11.65 -1.33 -8.90
CA GLU A 257 -12.52 -2.27 -9.62
C GLU A 257 -13.28 -1.55 -10.75
N HIS A 258 -13.83 -0.37 -10.48
CA HIS A 258 -14.49 0.44 -11.51
C HIS A 258 -13.56 0.84 -12.65
N ILE A 259 -12.35 1.31 -12.33
CA ILE A 259 -11.38 1.73 -13.34
C ILE A 259 -11.02 0.54 -14.24
N ILE A 260 -10.74 -0.64 -13.66
CA ILE A 260 -10.39 -1.86 -14.39
C ILE A 260 -11.47 -2.23 -15.41
N ASP A 261 -12.73 -2.04 -15.05
CA ASP A 261 -13.85 -2.34 -15.94
C ASP A 261 -13.84 -1.46 -17.19
N GLN A 262 -13.37 -0.22 -17.06
CA GLN A 262 -13.21 0.75 -18.14
C GLN A 262 -11.89 0.61 -18.93
N LEU A 263 -10.94 -0.21 -18.47
CA LEU A 263 -9.70 -0.46 -19.20
C LEU A 263 -9.96 -1.37 -20.40
N ASN A 264 -9.28 -1.08 -21.51
CA ASN A 264 -9.33 -1.90 -22.73
C ASN A 264 -8.32 -3.07 -22.64
N ILE A 265 -8.59 -4.01 -21.73
CA ILE A 265 -7.77 -5.21 -21.49
C ILE A 265 -8.64 -6.47 -21.51
N SER A 266 -8.02 -7.63 -21.69
CA SER A 266 -8.74 -8.92 -21.75
C SER A 266 -9.51 -9.21 -20.45
N ASN A 267 -10.63 -9.92 -20.58
CA ASN A 267 -11.45 -10.34 -19.44
C ASN A 267 -10.67 -11.24 -18.46
N GLU A 268 -9.69 -12.00 -18.94
CA GLU A 268 -8.80 -12.79 -18.10
C GLU A 268 -7.95 -11.89 -17.17
N ILE A 269 -7.37 -10.81 -17.71
CA ILE A 269 -6.59 -9.85 -16.92
C ILE A 269 -7.52 -9.11 -15.96
N LYS A 270 -8.72 -8.69 -16.39
CA LYS A 270 -9.71 -8.04 -15.51
C LYS A 270 -10.09 -8.96 -14.34
N SER A 271 -10.40 -10.22 -14.62
CA SER A 271 -10.73 -11.22 -13.59
C SER A 271 -9.57 -11.46 -12.64
N THR A 272 -8.36 -11.57 -13.17
CA THR A 272 -7.13 -11.69 -12.37
C THR A 272 -6.96 -10.50 -11.43
N LEU A 273 -7.15 -9.27 -11.91
CA LEU A 273 -7.10 -8.03 -11.12
C LEU A 273 -8.21 -7.98 -10.06
N ARG A 274 -9.47 -8.30 -10.41
CA ARG A 274 -10.60 -8.36 -9.45
C ARG A 274 -10.38 -9.37 -8.33
N LEU A 275 -9.85 -10.56 -8.65
CA LEU A 275 -9.48 -11.55 -7.65
C LEU A 275 -8.43 -11.04 -6.65
N MET A 276 -7.60 -10.06 -7.05
CA MET A 276 -6.66 -9.40 -6.13
C MET A 276 -7.37 -8.54 -5.08
N PHE A 277 -8.44 -7.86 -5.47
CA PHE A 277 -9.20 -6.96 -4.59
C PHE A 277 -10.09 -7.71 -3.60
N ARG A 278 -10.71 -8.80 -4.08
CA ARG A 278 -11.69 -9.58 -3.33
C ARG A 278 -11.09 -10.76 -2.59
N GLY A 279 -9.90 -11.21 -2.98
CA GLY A 279 -9.24 -12.34 -2.36
C GLY A 279 -8.91 -12.07 -0.89
N SER A 280 -9.15 -13.07 -0.04
CA SER A 280 -8.77 -13.17 1.39
C SER A 280 -7.24 -13.16 1.63
N GLY A 281 -6.51 -12.33 0.89
CA GLY A 281 -5.06 -12.35 0.73
C GLY A 281 -4.27 -11.65 1.83
N THR A 282 -4.83 -11.50 3.05
CA THR A 282 -4.00 -11.10 4.20
C THR A 282 -2.83 -12.07 4.37
N ASN A 283 -3.07 -13.38 4.21
CA ASN A 283 -2.01 -14.40 4.29
C ASN A 283 -1.02 -14.31 3.11
N LYS A 284 -1.52 -14.09 1.88
CA LYS A 284 -0.69 -14.14 0.66
C LYS A 284 0.29 -12.98 0.54
N THR A 285 -0.08 -11.80 1.05
CA THR A 285 0.80 -10.62 1.05
C THR A 285 1.72 -10.57 2.25
N MET A 286 1.33 -11.18 3.38
CA MET A 286 2.08 -11.13 4.63
C MET A 286 3.49 -11.70 4.47
N GLY A 287 3.66 -12.82 3.76
CA GLY A 287 4.99 -13.37 3.50
C GLY A 287 5.92 -12.37 2.79
N GLY A 288 5.42 -11.61 1.81
CA GLY A 288 6.21 -10.56 1.14
C GLY A 288 6.51 -9.37 2.06
N VAL A 289 5.57 -9.01 2.95
CA VAL A 289 5.76 -7.95 3.96
C VAL A 289 6.83 -8.35 4.98
N ILE A 290 6.72 -9.54 5.56
CA ILE A 290 7.69 -10.10 6.51
C ILE A 290 9.06 -10.20 5.85
N LYS A 291 9.17 -10.78 4.65
CA LYS A 291 10.45 -10.85 3.92
C LYS A 291 11.07 -9.48 3.63
N THR A 292 10.25 -8.46 3.40
CA THR A 292 10.73 -7.08 3.22
C THR A 292 11.35 -6.54 4.51
N MET A 293 10.69 -6.77 5.65
CA MET A 293 11.14 -6.30 6.95
C MET A 293 12.37 -7.10 7.42
N TRP A 294 12.34 -8.42 7.23
CA TRP A 294 13.41 -9.34 7.58
C TRP A 294 14.67 -9.10 6.75
N GLY A 295 14.55 -8.92 5.44
CA GLY A 295 15.72 -8.67 4.58
C GLY A 295 16.50 -7.40 4.91
N ALA A 296 15.94 -6.50 5.73
CA ALA A 296 16.66 -5.35 6.25
C ALA A 296 17.54 -5.67 7.47
N ILE A 297 17.24 -6.75 8.21
CA ILE A 297 17.81 -7.03 9.54
C ILE A 297 19.32 -7.27 9.52
N ASP A 298 19.83 -7.87 8.43
CA ASP A 298 21.25 -8.20 8.30
C ASP A 298 22.10 -6.99 7.84
N ASN A 299 21.46 -5.86 7.49
CA ASN A 299 22.14 -4.62 7.16
C ASN A 299 22.95 -4.11 8.38
N PRO A 300 24.20 -3.64 8.22
CA PRO A 300 25.02 -3.10 9.33
C PRO A 300 24.30 -2.05 10.19
N VAL A 301 23.52 -1.16 9.58
CA VAL A 301 22.75 -0.13 10.29
C VAL A 301 21.67 -0.74 11.18
N MET A 302 21.03 -1.83 10.71
CA MET A 302 20.01 -2.53 11.49
C MET A 302 20.65 -3.33 12.64
N ARG A 303 21.81 -3.95 12.40
CA ARG A 303 22.60 -4.62 13.43
C ARG A 303 23.12 -3.65 14.50
N SER A 304 23.39 -2.39 14.14
CA SER A 304 23.83 -1.39 15.12
C SER A 304 22.69 -0.78 15.93
N CYS A 305 21.44 -0.89 15.48
CA CYS A 305 20.29 -0.35 16.21
C CYS A 305 19.45 -1.40 16.94
N CYS A 306 19.69 -2.70 16.73
CA CYS A 306 19.00 -3.77 17.44
C CYS A 306 19.98 -4.78 18.03
N SER A 307 19.87 -5.04 19.33
CA SER A 307 20.76 -5.94 20.07
C SER A 307 20.68 -7.38 19.59
N ASN A 308 19.51 -7.80 19.10
CA ASN A 308 19.28 -9.12 18.53
C ASN A 308 18.06 -9.10 17.58
N LYS A 309 17.92 -10.18 16.81
CA LYS A 309 16.83 -10.32 15.82
C LYS A 309 15.45 -10.44 16.48
N LEU A 310 15.38 -11.00 17.68
CA LEU A 310 14.14 -11.21 18.41
C LEU A 310 13.52 -9.87 18.86
N ALA A 311 14.33 -8.92 19.31
CA ALA A 311 13.90 -7.57 19.67
C ALA A 311 13.26 -6.84 18.47
N TYR A 312 13.81 -7.02 17.26
CA TYR A 312 13.18 -6.48 16.05
C TYR A 312 11.88 -7.19 15.72
N PHE A 313 11.81 -8.51 15.90
CA PHE A 313 10.57 -9.24 15.67
C PHE A 313 9.45 -8.82 16.64
N MET A 314 9.76 -8.56 17.92
CA MET A 314 8.79 -7.98 18.85
C MET A 314 8.22 -6.64 18.34
N LYS A 315 9.06 -5.76 17.77
CA LYS A 315 8.57 -4.53 17.12
C LYS A 315 7.73 -4.80 15.88
N MET A 316 8.11 -5.77 15.05
CA MET A 316 7.32 -6.18 13.90
C MET A 316 5.92 -6.66 14.35
N TRP A 317 5.85 -7.45 15.42
CA TRP A 317 4.59 -7.91 16.02
C TRP A 317 3.68 -6.75 16.43
N GLU A 318 4.20 -5.78 17.17
CA GLU A 318 3.46 -4.57 17.53
C GLU A 318 3.07 -3.74 16.30
N GLY A 319 3.95 -3.66 15.30
CA GLY A 319 3.62 -3.04 14.01
C GLY A 319 2.47 -3.74 13.28
N PHE A 320 2.39 -5.07 13.36
CA PHE A 320 1.31 -5.86 12.78
C PHE A 320 0.00 -5.71 13.55
N LYS A 321 0.06 -5.51 14.88
CA LYS A 321 -1.09 -5.11 15.68
C LYS A 321 -1.57 -3.72 15.27
N ILE A 322 -0.70 -2.72 15.17
CA ILE A 322 -1.08 -1.36 14.73
C ILE A 322 -1.70 -1.38 13.32
N GLN A 323 -1.20 -2.24 12.43
CA GLN A 323 -1.68 -2.35 11.05
C GLN A 323 -2.94 -3.21 10.88
N GLY A 324 -3.50 -3.76 11.96
CA GLY A 324 -4.73 -4.56 11.91
C GLY A 324 -4.53 -5.94 11.28
N TYR A 325 -3.32 -6.50 11.35
CA TYR A 325 -3.05 -7.88 10.92
C TYR A 325 -3.20 -8.87 12.08
N ILE A 326 -2.70 -8.51 13.26
CA ILE A 326 -2.80 -9.30 14.49
C ILE A 326 -3.74 -8.57 15.46
N ARG A 327 -4.58 -9.28 16.21
CA ARG A 327 -5.44 -8.66 17.23
C ARG A 327 -4.61 -7.99 18.33
N THR A 328 -5.07 -6.86 18.85
CA THR A 328 -4.32 -6.05 19.85
C THR A 328 -4.07 -6.77 21.19
N ASN A 329 -4.92 -7.71 21.57
CA ASN A 329 -4.81 -8.47 22.81
C ASN A 329 -3.91 -9.71 22.69
N ILE A 330 -3.37 -10.02 21.50
CA ILE A 330 -2.48 -11.17 21.31
C ILE A 330 -1.05 -10.74 21.58
N SER A 331 -0.50 -11.25 22.67
CA SER A 331 0.89 -11.06 23.08
C SER A 331 1.85 -11.73 22.10
N PHE A 332 3.08 -11.21 22.07
CA PHE A 332 4.18 -11.85 21.35
C PHE A 332 4.48 -13.22 21.97
N PRO A 333 4.54 -14.32 21.20
CA PRO A 333 4.75 -15.67 21.73
C PRO A 333 6.23 -15.91 22.08
N LEU A 334 6.74 -15.18 23.08
CA LEU A 334 8.16 -15.15 23.43
C LEU A 334 8.75 -16.53 23.73
N SER A 335 8.00 -17.39 24.42
CA SER A 335 8.41 -18.75 24.79
C SER A 335 8.70 -19.66 23.58
N GLU A 336 8.12 -19.39 22.41
CA GLU A 336 8.39 -20.16 21.19
C GLU A 336 9.77 -19.87 20.60
N PHE A 337 10.40 -18.76 20.99
CA PHE A 337 11.66 -18.28 20.41
C PHE A 337 12.83 -18.28 21.40
N GLN A 338 12.58 -18.39 22.72
CA GLN A 338 13.63 -18.35 23.75
C GLN A 338 14.57 -19.56 23.74
N THR A 339 14.17 -20.69 23.16
CA THR A 339 14.98 -21.92 23.12
C THR A 339 15.84 -22.03 21.86
N ASN A 340 15.73 -21.09 20.93
CA ASN A 340 16.39 -21.15 19.63
C ASN A 340 17.19 -19.88 19.34
N ASP A 341 18.52 -19.97 19.45
CA ASP A 341 19.44 -18.86 19.17
C ASP A 341 19.41 -18.40 17.71
N ASN A 342 18.80 -19.18 16.80
CA ASN A 342 18.77 -18.93 15.37
C ASN A 342 17.33 -18.71 14.85
N VAL A 343 16.70 -17.60 15.28
CA VAL A 343 15.42 -17.15 14.69
C VAL A 343 15.60 -16.85 13.19
N ASN A 344 14.79 -17.50 12.36
CA ASN A 344 14.76 -17.29 10.90
C ASN A 344 13.42 -16.70 10.42
N VAL A 345 13.34 -16.38 9.13
CA VAL A 345 12.16 -15.73 8.54
C VAL A 345 10.98 -16.69 8.43
N GLU A 346 11.23 -17.98 8.28
CA GLU A 346 10.21 -19.02 8.18
C GLU A 346 9.45 -19.17 9.50
N ASP A 347 10.16 -19.25 10.63
CA ASP A 347 9.58 -19.38 11.97
C ASP A 347 8.71 -18.17 12.32
N ILE A 348 9.22 -16.97 12.03
CA ILE A 348 8.48 -15.71 12.20
C ILE A 348 7.23 -15.68 11.32
N THR A 349 7.37 -16.09 10.06
CA THR A 349 6.24 -16.15 9.13
C THR A 349 5.18 -17.11 9.64
N LYS A 350 5.58 -18.27 10.15
CA LYS A 350 4.68 -19.27 10.74
C LYS A 350 3.95 -18.70 11.96
N ALA A 351 4.65 -18.06 12.89
CA ALA A 351 4.04 -17.47 14.09
C ALA A 351 3.02 -16.37 13.75
N VAL A 352 3.35 -15.47 12.82
CA VAL A 352 2.43 -14.40 12.39
C VAL A 352 1.20 -15.00 11.70
N LEU A 353 1.39 -15.94 10.78
CA LEU A 353 0.28 -16.58 10.07
C LEU A 353 -0.60 -17.41 11.03
N ALA A 354 0.00 -18.09 12.02
CA ALA A 354 -0.74 -18.80 13.05
C ALA A 354 -1.62 -17.84 13.85
N ALA A 355 -1.09 -16.71 14.32
CA ALA A 355 -1.88 -15.70 15.03
C ALA A 355 -3.03 -15.14 14.17
N MET A 356 -2.77 -14.87 12.89
CA MET A 356 -3.80 -14.40 11.95
C MET A 356 -4.91 -15.43 11.70
N HIS A 357 -4.56 -16.72 11.69
CA HIS A 357 -5.49 -17.81 11.44
C HIS A 357 -6.31 -18.16 12.70
N THR A 358 -5.67 -18.26 13.85
CA THR A 358 -6.31 -18.60 15.13
C THR A 358 -7.21 -17.47 15.62
N TYR A 359 -6.83 -16.22 15.36
CA TYR A 359 -7.55 -15.03 15.83
C TYR A 359 -7.89 -14.08 14.68
N PRO A 360 -8.71 -14.52 13.71
CA PRO A 360 -8.97 -13.74 12.49
C PRO A 360 -9.74 -12.46 12.82
N LEU A 361 -9.32 -11.34 12.25
CA LEU A 361 -10.06 -10.06 12.30
C LEU A 361 -10.98 -9.94 11.08
N SER A 362 -12.23 -9.57 11.27
CA SER A 362 -13.12 -9.14 10.19
C SER A 362 -12.66 -7.82 9.57
N SER A 363 -13.18 -7.46 8.38
CA SER A 363 -12.85 -6.18 7.74
C SER A 363 -13.18 -4.97 8.63
N THR A 364 -14.32 -5.03 9.34
CA THR A 364 -14.79 -3.99 10.26
C THR A 364 -13.86 -3.88 11.47
N GLU A 365 -13.50 -4.99 12.11
CA GLU A 365 -12.57 -4.98 13.25
C GLU A 365 -11.18 -4.47 12.83
N ARG A 366 -10.65 -4.87 11.67
CA ARG A 366 -9.39 -4.33 11.15
C ARG A 366 -9.44 -2.82 10.91
N LYS A 367 -10.57 -2.29 10.43
CA LYS A 367 -10.75 -0.84 10.25
C LYS A 367 -10.81 -0.14 11.60
N ALA A 368 -11.61 -0.65 12.55
CA ALA A 368 -11.73 -0.10 13.90
C ALA A 368 -10.39 -0.09 14.65
N GLN A 369 -9.66 -1.20 14.62
CA GLN A 369 -8.35 -1.32 15.27
C GLN A 369 -7.33 -0.31 14.72
N ARG A 370 -7.26 -0.16 13.38
CA ARG A 370 -6.39 0.84 12.74
C ARG A 370 -6.82 2.27 13.07
N ARG A 371 -8.13 2.53 13.13
CA ARG A 371 -8.66 3.84 13.53
C ARG A 371 -8.32 4.16 14.97
N GLN A 372 -8.46 3.20 15.89
CA GLN A 372 -8.10 3.39 17.29
C GLN A 372 -6.62 3.74 17.43
N ALA A 373 -5.73 2.99 16.78
CA ALA A 373 -4.30 3.28 16.81
C ALA A 373 -3.97 4.67 16.23
N LEU A 374 -4.68 5.08 15.18
CA LEU A 374 -4.55 6.41 14.60
C LEU A 374 -5.00 7.51 15.57
N VAL A 375 -6.19 7.39 16.15
CA VAL A 375 -6.73 8.37 17.12
C VAL A 375 -5.79 8.48 18.31
N THR A 376 -5.38 7.35 18.90
CA THR A 376 -4.44 7.33 20.02
C THR A 376 -3.11 8.04 19.69
N ALA A 377 -2.63 7.97 18.45
CA ALA A 377 -1.41 8.65 18.05
C ALA A 377 -1.56 10.20 17.97
N TYR A 378 -2.77 10.71 17.77
CA TYR A 378 -3.05 12.16 17.68
C TYR A 378 -3.67 12.74 18.95
N VAL A 379 -4.21 11.92 19.84
CA VAL A 379 -4.68 12.36 21.16
C VAL A 379 -3.53 13.02 21.93
N GLY A 380 -3.76 14.23 22.44
CA GLY A 380 -2.75 15.00 23.16
C GLY A 380 -1.69 15.68 22.29
N MET A 381 -1.77 15.59 20.96
CA MET A 381 -0.84 16.27 20.05
C MET A 381 -0.90 17.79 20.26
N PRO A 382 0.24 18.48 20.47
CA PRO A 382 0.27 19.92 20.65
C PRO A 382 -0.40 20.67 19.49
N ARG A 383 -1.20 21.70 19.80
CA ARG A 383 -1.90 22.52 18.79
C ARG A 383 -0.95 23.09 17.73
N ARG A 384 0.27 23.48 18.12
CA ARG A 384 1.32 23.94 17.19
C ARG A 384 1.64 22.89 16.13
N ILE A 385 1.78 21.63 16.52
CA ILE A 385 2.13 20.52 15.62
C ILE A 385 0.96 20.18 14.71
N ILE A 386 -0.28 20.21 15.22
CA ILE A 386 -1.48 20.08 14.38
C ILE A 386 -1.55 21.20 13.33
N ALA A 387 -1.31 22.45 13.72
CA ALA A 387 -1.28 23.58 12.80
C ALA A 387 -0.19 23.42 11.72
N GLN A 388 0.98 22.86 12.06
CA GLN A 388 2.02 22.56 11.07
C GLN A 388 1.58 21.49 10.07
N ILE A 389 0.86 20.44 10.50
CA ILE A 389 0.28 19.46 9.58
C ILE A 389 -0.74 20.13 8.66
N GLN A 390 -1.67 20.89 9.24
CA GLN A 390 -2.73 21.60 8.50
C GLN A 390 -2.14 22.54 7.45
N GLU A 391 -1.09 23.27 7.79
CA GLU A 391 -0.42 24.18 6.84
C GLU A 391 0.33 23.40 5.75
N MET A 392 1.10 22.37 6.12
CA MET A 392 1.87 21.56 5.17
C MET A 392 0.96 20.83 4.17
N TYR A 393 -0.21 20.36 4.62
CA TYR A 393 -1.16 19.56 3.84
C TYR A 393 -2.42 20.32 3.44
N LYS A 394 -2.44 21.66 3.59
CA LYS A 394 -3.62 22.50 3.32
C LYS A 394 -4.30 22.18 2.00
N MET A 395 -3.51 22.03 0.95
CA MET A 395 -4.01 21.71 -0.38
C MET A 395 -4.47 20.26 -0.53
N ASP A 396 -3.89 19.31 0.20
CA ASP A 396 -4.40 17.94 0.20
C ASP A 396 -5.79 17.87 0.86
N PHE A 397 -5.98 18.59 1.98
CA PHE A 397 -7.30 18.68 2.62
C PHE A 397 -8.34 19.30 1.68
N PHE A 398 -7.97 20.45 1.08
CA PHE A 398 -8.87 21.18 0.19
C PHE A 398 -9.17 20.43 -1.11
N LEU A 399 -8.16 20.03 -1.89
CA LEU A 399 -8.35 19.46 -3.24
C LEU A 399 -8.95 18.06 -3.23
N PHE A 400 -8.78 17.30 -2.15
CA PHE A 400 -9.30 15.93 -2.05
C PHE A 400 -10.47 15.80 -1.07
N GLY A 401 -10.93 16.90 -0.48
CA GLY A 401 -12.10 16.94 0.40
C GLY A 401 -11.92 16.16 1.70
N TYR A 402 -10.72 16.20 2.30
CA TYR A 402 -10.47 15.60 3.61
C TYR A 402 -10.75 16.60 4.74
N ASP A 403 -11.17 16.09 5.89
CA ASP A 403 -11.31 16.88 7.11
C ASP A 403 -9.92 17.34 7.60
N ALA A 404 -9.77 18.65 7.81
CA ALA A 404 -8.54 19.24 8.32
C ALA A 404 -8.37 19.04 9.83
N ASN A 405 -9.40 18.60 10.55
CA ASN A 405 -9.32 18.31 11.98
C ASN A 405 -8.66 16.95 12.22
N PRO A 406 -7.87 16.82 13.30
CA PRO A 406 -7.24 15.55 13.64
C PRO A 406 -8.31 14.47 13.92
N PRO A 407 -7.96 13.19 13.70
CA PRO A 407 -8.86 12.09 13.95
C PRO A 407 -9.25 12.01 15.43
N SER A 408 -10.56 12.14 15.69
CA SER A 408 -11.19 11.90 17.00
C SER A 408 -11.74 10.49 17.15
#